data_AF-A0A351VF14-F1
#
_entry.id   AF-A0A351VF14-F1
#
_cell.length_a   1.000
_cell.length_b   1.000
_cell.length_c   1.000
_cell.angle_alpha   90.00
_cell.angle_beta   90.00
_cell.angle_gamma   90.00
#
_symmetry.space_group_name_H-M   'P 1'
#
loop_
_entity.id
_entity.type
_entity.pdbx_description
1 polymer ?
#
loop_
_entity_poly.entity_id
_entity_poly.type
_entity_poly.pdbx_seq_one_letter_code
_entity_poly.pdbx_strand_id
1 'polypeptide(L)'
;PRIAVTVDMIATGTDIKPLECVFFMRMIRSRSFFEQMKGRGVRVINDTDLQSVTPDAIAKTHFVVVDVVGVCELDKTDSRPLEKKPTVSLEKLLQAVALGNTESEVISSIAGRFARLEKKLDQAGKAEIEKLTDGKGLKELTSDLIASIDPERQIEQARADFCVSDPTVEQIKQAGIKLIQQAVKPLCEPRLREKILDLHRKADQIIDTVSADEVIEAGFDAEALEKARGLVQSFEQFITDNKDEITAIQILYSRPYRQRLKYDEIKSLAEMIEKPPYLWRIDRLWDAYAALETSKVKGVGSRRLWTDIVSLVRFALHQEPVLEPFEEHVHERFAVWIAKQEASGKGFSDEQRWWLERIRDHVIASLEIGRDDFEFTPFKENGGIGKVYQLFGEELWGMLEELNEVLAA
;
A
#
# COMPACT_ATOMS: atom_id res chain seq x y z
N PRO A 1 -2.12 -31.89 3.30
CA PRO A 1 -1.41 -30.61 3.53
C PRO A 1 -2.11 -29.51 2.72
N ARG A 2 -2.23 -28.26 3.25
CA ARG A 2 -2.85 -27.15 2.48
C ARG A 2 -1.97 -26.66 1.33
N ILE A 3 -0.65 -26.76 1.48
CA ILE A 3 0.33 -26.39 0.46
C ILE A 3 1.25 -27.58 0.23
N ALA A 4 1.51 -27.91 -1.04
CA ALA A 4 2.46 -28.93 -1.45
C ALA A 4 3.49 -28.29 -2.38
N VAL A 5 4.77 -28.35 -1.99
CA VAL A 5 5.89 -27.86 -2.81
C VAL A 5 6.50 -29.04 -3.53
N THR A 6 6.74 -28.90 -4.84
CA THR A 6 7.25 -29.98 -5.69
C THR A 6 8.22 -29.44 -6.74
N VAL A 7 9.18 -30.28 -7.14
CA VAL A 7 10.09 -30.01 -8.26
C VAL A 7 9.59 -30.65 -9.56
N ASP A 8 9.18 -31.93 -9.53
CA ASP A 8 8.77 -32.69 -10.73
C ASP A 8 7.44 -33.48 -10.55
N MET A 9 6.90 -33.57 -9.34
CA MET A 9 5.86 -34.51 -8.93
C MET A 9 4.43 -34.15 -9.37
N ILE A 10 4.13 -32.90 -9.73
CA ILE A 10 2.78 -32.53 -10.25
C ILE A 10 2.55 -33.08 -11.68
N ALA A 11 3.62 -33.45 -12.38
CA ALA A 11 3.53 -34.00 -13.73
C ALA A 11 3.13 -35.48 -13.79
N THR A 12 3.29 -36.25 -12.71
CA THR A 12 3.03 -37.69 -12.71
C THR A 12 2.12 -38.15 -11.55
N GLY A 13 0.94 -38.66 -11.90
CA GLY A 13 0.21 -39.66 -11.10
C GLY A 13 -0.75 -39.22 -9.99
N THR A 14 -0.72 -37.99 -9.48
CA THR A 14 -1.63 -37.58 -8.38
C THR A 14 -2.89 -36.85 -8.89
N ASP A 15 -4.07 -37.42 -8.62
CA ASP A 15 -5.36 -36.79 -8.87
C ASP A 15 -5.76 -35.90 -7.69
N ILE A 16 -5.46 -34.59 -7.80
CA ILE A 16 -5.80 -33.59 -6.78
C ILE A 16 -6.96 -32.73 -7.31
N LYS A 17 -8.19 -33.24 -7.22
CA LYS A 17 -9.41 -32.49 -7.61
C LYS A 17 -9.62 -31.17 -6.82
N PRO A 18 -9.30 -31.08 -5.52
CA PRO A 18 -9.44 -29.83 -4.76
C PRO A 18 -8.40 -28.74 -5.09
N LEU A 19 -7.55 -28.92 -6.11
CA LEU A 19 -6.50 -27.95 -6.42
C LEU A 19 -7.09 -26.61 -6.92
N GLU A 20 -6.95 -25.56 -6.10
CA GLU A 20 -7.46 -24.21 -6.39
C GLU A 20 -6.37 -23.20 -6.77
N CYS A 21 -5.10 -23.50 -6.53
CA CYS A 21 -3.99 -22.62 -6.86
C CYS A 21 -2.79 -23.42 -7.42
N VAL A 22 -2.23 -22.94 -8.54
CA VAL A 22 -0.99 -23.43 -9.12
C VAL A 22 0.02 -22.29 -9.13
N PHE A 23 1.12 -22.45 -8.40
CA PHE A 23 2.13 -21.42 -8.24
C PHE A 23 3.42 -21.81 -8.98
N PHE A 24 3.79 -21.04 -10.00
CA PHE A 24 5.01 -21.23 -10.78
C PHE A 24 6.15 -20.38 -10.23
N MET A 25 7.09 -21.02 -9.54
CA MET A 25 8.34 -20.41 -9.04
C MET A 25 9.57 -20.77 -9.88
N ARG A 26 9.39 -21.54 -10.96
CA ARG A 26 10.45 -22.01 -11.85
C ARG A 26 9.98 -21.96 -13.29
N MET A 27 10.87 -21.55 -14.20
CA MET A 27 10.58 -21.49 -15.63
C MET A 27 10.34 -22.88 -16.22
N ILE A 28 9.25 -23.00 -17.00
CA ILE A 28 8.87 -24.24 -17.69
C ILE A 28 9.22 -24.12 -19.17
N ARG A 29 10.07 -25.01 -19.66
CA ARG A 29 10.54 -25.00 -21.05
C ARG A 29 9.61 -25.72 -22.03
N SER A 30 8.75 -26.63 -21.54
CA SER A 30 7.89 -27.48 -22.38
C SER A 30 6.42 -27.07 -22.30
N ARG A 31 5.82 -26.76 -23.46
CA ARG A 31 4.38 -26.44 -23.60
C ARG A 31 3.48 -27.57 -23.10
N SER A 32 3.79 -28.81 -23.48
CA SER A 32 3.01 -29.99 -23.06
C SER A 32 3.03 -30.14 -21.54
N PHE A 33 4.17 -29.88 -20.91
CA PHE A 33 4.31 -29.95 -19.47
C PHE A 33 3.53 -28.84 -18.75
N PHE A 34 3.52 -27.63 -19.30
CA PHE A 34 2.70 -26.53 -18.79
C PHE A 34 1.20 -26.82 -18.84
N GLU A 35 0.70 -27.36 -19.97
CA GLU A 35 -0.71 -27.77 -20.10
C GLU A 35 -1.08 -28.92 -19.16
N GLN A 36 -0.17 -29.87 -18.93
CA GLN A 36 -0.40 -30.93 -17.94
C GLN A 36 -0.55 -30.36 -16.52
N MET A 37 0.27 -29.36 -16.16
CA MET A 37 0.20 -28.69 -14.86
C MET A 37 -1.10 -27.87 -14.72
N LYS A 38 -1.50 -27.11 -15.75
CA LYS A 38 -2.81 -26.43 -15.81
C LYS A 38 -3.97 -27.42 -15.72
N GLY A 39 -3.84 -28.57 -16.37
CA GLY A 39 -4.81 -29.66 -16.40
C GLY A 39 -5.14 -30.27 -15.02
N ARG A 40 -4.34 -29.98 -13.99
CA ARG A 40 -4.67 -30.35 -12.60
C ARG A 40 -5.68 -29.38 -11.98
N GLY A 41 -5.57 -28.09 -12.27
CA GLY A 41 -6.46 -27.06 -11.73
C GLY A 41 -7.88 -27.11 -12.30
N VAL A 42 -8.04 -27.51 -13.57
CA VAL A 42 -9.35 -27.57 -14.27
C VAL A 42 -10.27 -28.70 -13.79
N ARG A 43 -9.80 -29.58 -12.91
CA ARG A 43 -10.59 -30.71 -12.41
C ARG A 43 -11.79 -30.21 -11.62
N VAL A 44 -12.97 -30.73 -11.98
CA VAL A 44 -14.23 -30.46 -11.28
C VAL A 44 -14.32 -31.38 -10.07
N ILE A 45 -14.81 -30.82 -8.97
CA ILE A 45 -15.10 -31.48 -7.70
C ILE A 45 -16.51 -31.06 -7.27
N ASN A 46 -17.24 -31.93 -6.57
CA ASN A 46 -18.52 -31.55 -5.97
C ASN A 46 -18.28 -30.77 -4.67
N ASP A 47 -19.30 -30.05 -4.21
CA ASP A 47 -19.17 -29.12 -3.10
C ASP A 47 -18.90 -29.85 -1.77
N THR A 48 -19.52 -31.01 -1.55
CA THR A 48 -19.32 -31.85 -0.35
C THR A 48 -17.87 -32.35 -0.22
N ASP A 49 -17.30 -32.85 -1.32
CA ASP A 49 -15.93 -33.36 -1.37
C ASP A 49 -14.93 -32.21 -1.19
N LEU A 50 -15.21 -31.02 -1.75
CA LEU A 50 -14.38 -29.84 -1.53
C LEU A 50 -14.39 -29.41 -0.07
N GLN A 51 -15.56 -29.34 0.55
CA GLN A 51 -15.74 -28.97 1.96
C GLN A 51 -15.03 -29.94 2.93
N SER A 52 -14.90 -31.21 2.54
CA SER A 52 -14.13 -32.19 3.35
C SER A 52 -12.66 -31.82 3.51
N VAL A 53 -12.10 -31.05 2.57
CA VAL A 53 -10.68 -30.65 2.54
C VAL A 53 -10.49 -29.16 2.85
N THR A 54 -11.47 -28.34 2.48
CA THR A 54 -11.53 -26.89 2.68
C THR A 54 -12.90 -26.54 3.27
N PRO A 55 -13.09 -26.65 4.61
CA PRO A 55 -14.41 -26.53 5.25
C PRO A 55 -15.15 -25.21 5.02
N ASP A 56 -14.41 -24.15 4.73
CA ASP A 56 -14.88 -22.80 4.44
C ASP A 56 -15.24 -22.57 2.96
N ALA A 57 -14.95 -23.52 2.07
CA ALA A 57 -15.27 -23.40 0.66
C ALA A 57 -16.73 -23.75 0.35
N ILE A 58 -17.41 -22.91 -0.42
CA ILE A 58 -18.78 -23.20 -0.89
C ILE A 58 -18.74 -24.09 -2.14
N ALA A 59 -17.99 -23.68 -3.16
CA ALA A 59 -17.89 -24.39 -4.42
C ALA A 59 -16.60 -24.02 -5.17
N LYS A 60 -16.06 -24.97 -5.94
CA LYS A 60 -14.92 -24.70 -6.82
C LYS A 60 -15.37 -23.93 -8.05
N THR A 61 -15.16 -22.61 -8.04
CA THR A 61 -15.56 -21.72 -9.14
C THR A 61 -14.48 -21.54 -10.19
N HIS A 62 -13.21 -21.56 -9.79
CA HIS A 62 -12.05 -21.41 -10.66
C HIS A 62 -10.80 -21.96 -9.94
N PHE A 63 -9.67 -21.92 -10.63
CA PHE A 63 -8.36 -22.04 -9.99
C PHE A 63 -7.50 -20.86 -10.43
N VAL A 64 -6.54 -20.48 -9.59
CA VAL A 64 -5.63 -19.36 -9.85
C VAL A 64 -4.29 -19.91 -10.30
N VAL A 65 -3.71 -19.28 -11.32
CA VAL A 65 -2.31 -19.48 -11.68
C VAL A 65 -1.55 -18.26 -11.22
N VAL A 66 -0.57 -18.46 -10.35
CA VAL A 66 0.38 -17.42 -9.94
C VAL A 66 1.70 -17.71 -10.60
N ASP A 67 2.23 -16.75 -11.34
CA ASP A 67 3.46 -16.91 -12.11
C ASP A 67 4.42 -15.77 -11.78
N VAL A 68 5.50 -16.11 -11.07
CA VAL A 68 6.53 -15.14 -10.66
C VAL A 68 7.76 -15.15 -11.57
N VAL A 69 7.75 -15.96 -12.63
CA VAL A 69 8.90 -16.16 -13.53
C VAL A 69 8.58 -15.91 -15.01
N GLY A 70 7.35 -15.53 -15.34
CA GLY A 70 6.92 -15.15 -16.68
C GLY A 70 6.66 -16.33 -17.64
N VAL A 71 6.26 -17.50 -17.14
CA VAL A 71 5.82 -18.63 -17.98
C VAL A 71 4.60 -18.27 -18.85
N CYS A 72 3.65 -17.50 -18.31
CA CYS A 72 2.39 -17.13 -18.95
C CYS A 72 2.56 -16.06 -20.03
N GLU A 73 3.66 -15.31 -20.02
CA GLU A 73 3.94 -14.22 -20.98
C GLU A 73 4.41 -14.76 -22.34
N LEU A 74 4.96 -15.97 -22.39
CA LEU A 74 5.46 -16.63 -23.60
C LEU A 74 4.36 -17.37 -24.40
N ASP A 75 3.11 -16.91 -24.26
CA ASP A 75 1.86 -17.60 -24.58
C ASP A 75 1.91 -18.53 -25.81
N LYS A 76 1.92 -19.84 -25.54
CA LYS A 76 1.67 -20.90 -26.52
C LYS A 76 0.61 -21.83 -25.95
N THR A 77 -0.59 -21.32 -25.69
CA THR A 77 -1.69 -22.14 -25.16
C THR A 77 -2.93 -22.09 -26.05
N ASP A 78 -3.59 -23.24 -26.22
CA ASP A 78 -4.86 -23.33 -26.98
C ASP A 78 -6.07 -22.99 -26.07
N SER A 79 -5.90 -23.11 -24.76
CA SER A 79 -6.94 -22.90 -23.73
C SER A 79 -6.81 -21.51 -23.10
N ARG A 80 -7.52 -20.53 -23.70
CA ARG A 80 -7.57 -19.13 -23.23
C ARG A 80 -8.62 -18.95 -22.11
N PRO A 81 -8.32 -18.20 -21.04
CA PRO A 81 -9.30 -17.87 -20.01
C PRO A 81 -10.47 -17.02 -20.56
N LEU A 82 -11.67 -17.22 -20.02
CA LEU A 82 -12.84 -16.38 -20.29
C LEU A 82 -12.69 -14.96 -19.71
N GLU A 83 -11.99 -14.81 -18.59
CA GLU A 83 -11.74 -13.48 -18.00
C GLU A 83 -10.64 -12.76 -18.77
N LYS A 84 -10.98 -11.60 -19.34
CA LYS A 84 -10.10 -10.78 -20.20
C LYS A 84 -9.91 -9.37 -19.68
N LYS A 85 -10.75 -8.90 -18.77
CA LYS A 85 -10.70 -7.57 -18.14
C LYS A 85 -10.62 -7.69 -16.61
N PRO A 86 -9.58 -8.38 -16.06
CA PRO A 86 -9.52 -8.71 -14.63
C PRO A 86 -9.46 -7.48 -13.71
N THR A 87 -8.94 -6.35 -14.21
CA THR A 87 -8.82 -5.09 -13.46
C THR A 87 -10.07 -4.21 -13.51
N VAL A 88 -11.08 -4.58 -14.31
CA VAL A 88 -12.33 -3.81 -14.47
C VAL A 88 -13.43 -4.48 -13.65
N SER A 89 -14.18 -3.71 -12.85
CA SER A 89 -15.27 -4.25 -12.02
C SER A 89 -16.46 -4.75 -12.84
N LEU A 90 -17.26 -5.68 -12.29
CA LEU A 90 -18.44 -6.21 -12.99
C LEU A 90 -19.44 -5.10 -13.31
N GLU A 91 -19.62 -4.15 -12.39
CA GLU A 91 -20.46 -2.96 -12.57
C GLU A 91 -20.06 -2.16 -13.81
N LYS A 92 -18.76 -1.85 -13.96
CA LYS A 92 -18.24 -1.12 -15.12
C LYS A 92 -18.44 -1.90 -16.42
N LEU A 93 -18.25 -3.23 -16.40
CA LEU A 93 -18.49 -4.07 -17.58
C LEU A 93 -19.98 -4.05 -17.99
N LEU A 94 -20.89 -4.22 -17.03
CA LEU A 94 -22.33 -4.16 -17.27
C LEU A 94 -22.78 -2.77 -17.74
N GLN A 95 -22.20 -1.70 -17.20
CA GLN A 95 -22.45 -0.33 -17.65
C GLN A 95 -21.95 -0.09 -19.07
N ALA A 96 -20.75 -0.59 -19.41
CA ALA A 96 -20.20 -0.47 -20.76
C ALA A 96 -21.12 -1.14 -21.79
N VAL A 97 -21.62 -2.34 -21.48
CA VAL A 97 -22.59 -3.05 -22.33
C VAL A 97 -23.90 -2.29 -22.46
N ALA A 98 -24.41 -1.71 -21.37
CA ALA A 98 -25.62 -0.88 -21.43
C ALA A 98 -25.44 0.40 -22.28
N LEU A 99 -24.21 0.90 -22.41
CA LEU A 99 -23.83 2.00 -23.30
C LEU A 99 -23.55 1.56 -24.75
N GLY A 100 -23.74 0.28 -25.07
CA GLY A 100 -23.59 -0.26 -26.42
C GLY A 100 -22.22 -0.86 -26.73
N ASN A 101 -21.38 -1.16 -25.74
CA ASN A 101 -20.12 -1.86 -25.97
C ASN A 101 -20.36 -3.30 -26.42
N THR A 102 -19.79 -3.68 -27.56
CA THR A 102 -19.89 -5.03 -28.16
C THR A 102 -18.52 -5.71 -28.32
N GLU A 103 -17.53 -5.34 -27.51
CA GLU A 103 -16.21 -5.98 -27.54
C GLU A 103 -16.27 -7.40 -26.97
N SER A 104 -15.77 -8.38 -27.73
CA SER A 104 -15.75 -9.80 -27.33
C SER A 104 -15.08 -10.02 -25.96
N GLU A 105 -14.01 -9.29 -25.66
CA GLU A 105 -13.29 -9.40 -24.38
C GLU A 105 -14.15 -8.95 -23.18
N VAL A 106 -15.01 -7.94 -23.37
CA VAL A 106 -15.97 -7.48 -22.34
C VAL A 106 -17.03 -8.55 -22.10
N ILE A 107 -17.60 -9.07 -23.19
CA ILE A 107 -18.64 -10.13 -23.13
C ILE A 107 -18.11 -11.41 -22.50
N SER A 108 -16.91 -11.84 -22.88
CA SER A 108 -16.21 -13.00 -22.33
C SER A 108 -15.98 -12.85 -20.81
N SER A 109 -15.58 -11.65 -20.37
CA SER A 109 -15.36 -11.37 -18.95
C SER A 109 -16.67 -11.39 -18.15
N ILE A 110 -17.75 -10.84 -18.69
CA ILE A 110 -19.08 -10.90 -18.06
C ILE A 110 -19.55 -12.35 -17.95
N ALA A 111 -19.47 -13.13 -19.03
CA ALA A 111 -19.84 -14.54 -19.05
C ALA A 111 -19.05 -15.35 -18.02
N GLY A 112 -17.73 -15.13 -17.92
CA GLY A 112 -16.88 -15.78 -16.93
C GLY A 112 -17.31 -15.47 -15.49
N ARG A 113 -17.70 -14.23 -15.19
CA ARG A 113 -18.17 -13.82 -13.85
C ARG A 113 -19.57 -14.33 -13.54
N PHE A 114 -20.46 -14.36 -14.53
CA PHE A 114 -21.79 -14.95 -14.37
C PHE A 114 -21.71 -16.46 -14.10
N ALA A 115 -20.84 -17.19 -14.82
CA ALA A 115 -20.60 -18.60 -14.57
C ALA A 115 -20.13 -18.88 -13.14
N ARG A 116 -19.30 -17.99 -12.57
CA ARG A 116 -18.84 -18.09 -11.17
C ARG A 116 -19.96 -17.76 -10.19
N LEU A 117 -20.71 -16.68 -10.45
CA LEU A 117 -21.82 -16.25 -9.62
C LEU A 117 -22.90 -17.33 -9.55
N GLU A 118 -23.26 -17.96 -10.68
CA GLU A 118 -24.26 -19.04 -10.77
C GLU A 118 -23.98 -20.22 -9.84
N LYS A 119 -22.70 -20.52 -9.56
CA LYS A 119 -22.31 -21.57 -8.60
C LYS A 119 -22.43 -21.14 -7.14
N LYS A 120 -22.43 -19.85 -6.87
CA LYS A 120 -22.55 -19.27 -5.52
C LYS A 120 -23.98 -18.90 -5.13
N LEU A 121 -24.89 -18.78 -6.11
CA LEU A 121 -26.28 -18.41 -5.84
C LEU A 121 -27.07 -19.56 -5.21
N ASP A 122 -27.87 -19.22 -4.20
CA ASP A 122 -28.91 -20.08 -3.65
C ASP A 122 -30.14 -20.14 -4.58
N GLN A 123 -31.09 -21.02 -4.28
CA GLN A 123 -32.31 -21.18 -5.09
C GLN A 123 -33.16 -19.91 -5.14
N ALA A 124 -33.15 -19.10 -4.06
CA ALA A 124 -33.88 -17.84 -4.02
C ALA A 124 -33.27 -16.82 -4.99
N GLY A 125 -31.95 -16.62 -4.98
CA GLY A 125 -31.26 -15.73 -5.91
C GLY A 125 -31.42 -16.15 -7.38
N LYS A 126 -31.41 -17.47 -7.67
CA LYS A 126 -31.68 -17.98 -9.02
C LYS A 126 -33.10 -17.65 -9.49
N ALA A 127 -34.10 -17.92 -8.65
CA ALA A 127 -35.50 -17.63 -8.97
C ALA A 127 -35.76 -16.12 -9.15
N GLU A 128 -35.05 -15.25 -8.43
CA GLU A 128 -35.15 -13.80 -8.61
C GLU A 128 -34.62 -13.35 -9.97
N ILE A 129 -33.51 -13.94 -10.46
CA ILE A 129 -32.99 -13.65 -11.80
C ILE A 129 -34.00 -14.12 -12.85
N GLU A 130 -34.50 -15.34 -12.76
CA GLU A 130 -35.49 -15.90 -13.70
C GLU A 130 -36.75 -15.04 -13.81
N LYS A 131 -37.22 -14.45 -12.70
CA LYS A 131 -38.37 -13.53 -12.71
C LYS A 131 -38.11 -12.25 -13.51
N LEU A 132 -36.87 -11.77 -13.54
CA LEU A 132 -36.50 -10.52 -14.23
C LEU A 132 -36.14 -10.74 -15.71
N THR A 133 -36.07 -11.99 -16.15
CA THR A 133 -35.58 -12.40 -17.48
C THR A 133 -36.58 -13.29 -18.23
N ASP A 134 -37.85 -13.23 -17.84
CA ASP A 134 -38.95 -14.03 -18.42
C ASP A 134 -38.68 -15.54 -18.41
N GLY A 135 -38.09 -16.03 -17.32
CA GLY A 135 -37.81 -17.45 -17.08
C GLY A 135 -36.38 -17.90 -17.41
N LYS A 136 -35.54 -17.01 -17.95
CA LYS A 136 -34.14 -17.36 -18.27
C LYS A 136 -33.20 -17.25 -17.08
N GLY A 137 -32.62 -18.37 -16.64
CA GLY A 137 -31.64 -18.37 -15.55
C GLY A 137 -30.31 -17.71 -15.93
N LEU A 138 -29.48 -17.37 -14.93
CA LEU A 138 -28.15 -16.79 -15.15
C LEU A 138 -27.22 -17.73 -15.94
N LYS A 139 -27.41 -19.05 -15.80
CA LYS A 139 -26.74 -20.07 -16.62
C LYS A 139 -27.04 -19.91 -18.11
N GLU A 140 -28.31 -19.69 -18.47
CA GLU A 140 -28.72 -19.52 -19.86
C GLU A 140 -28.22 -18.20 -20.44
N LEU A 141 -28.30 -17.11 -19.67
CA LEU A 141 -27.68 -15.84 -20.04
C LEU A 141 -26.18 -15.99 -20.30
N THR A 142 -25.48 -16.76 -19.46
CA THR A 142 -24.06 -17.05 -19.65
C THR A 142 -23.81 -17.82 -20.95
N SER A 143 -24.62 -18.84 -21.24
CA SER A 143 -24.54 -19.61 -22.48
C SER A 143 -24.81 -18.74 -23.71
N ASP A 144 -25.80 -17.85 -23.65
CA ASP A 144 -26.12 -16.91 -24.74
C ASP A 144 -24.94 -15.94 -25.01
N LEU A 145 -24.30 -15.43 -23.95
CA LEU A 145 -23.12 -14.55 -24.08
C LEU A 145 -21.93 -15.29 -24.70
N ILE A 146 -21.62 -16.51 -24.25
CA ILE A 146 -20.51 -17.32 -24.81
C ILE A 146 -20.79 -17.66 -26.28
N ALA A 147 -22.01 -18.06 -26.59
CA ALA A 147 -22.42 -18.34 -27.95
C ALA A 147 -22.32 -17.12 -28.88
N SER A 148 -22.54 -15.91 -28.37
CA SER A 148 -22.50 -14.69 -29.18
C SER A 148 -21.08 -14.32 -29.66
N ILE A 149 -20.06 -14.79 -28.94
CA ILE A 149 -18.64 -14.54 -29.25
C ILE A 149 -17.96 -15.74 -29.93
N ASP A 150 -18.71 -16.81 -30.20
CA ASP A 150 -18.23 -17.99 -30.90
C ASP A 150 -18.01 -17.69 -32.40
N PRO A 151 -16.76 -17.79 -32.90
CA PRO A 151 -16.45 -17.50 -34.31
C PRO A 151 -17.26 -18.35 -35.30
N GLU A 152 -17.54 -19.62 -34.98
CA GLU A 152 -18.27 -20.51 -35.89
C GLU A 152 -19.72 -20.06 -36.06
N ARG A 153 -20.39 -19.73 -34.94
CA ARG A 153 -21.74 -19.15 -34.98
C ARG A 153 -21.80 -17.81 -35.70
N GLN A 154 -20.79 -16.97 -35.55
CA GLN A 154 -20.74 -15.68 -36.26
C GLN A 154 -20.62 -15.88 -37.78
N ILE A 155 -19.83 -16.85 -38.22
CA ILE A 155 -19.71 -17.23 -39.63
C ILE A 155 -21.03 -17.80 -40.15
N GLU A 156 -21.66 -18.72 -39.43
CA GLU A 156 -22.95 -19.30 -39.81
C GLU A 156 -24.06 -18.23 -39.90
N GLN A 157 -24.12 -17.32 -38.93
CA GLN A 157 -25.07 -16.21 -38.95
C GLN A 157 -24.81 -15.27 -40.13
N ALA A 158 -23.54 -14.99 -40.46
CA ALA A 158 -23.20 -14.19 -41.62
C ALA A 158 -23.58 -14.88 -42.95
N ARG A 159 -23.37 -16.19 -43.06
CA ARG A 159 -23.84 -16.97 -44.23
C ARG A 159 -25.35 -16.86 -44.39
N ALA A 160 -26.10 -16.96 -43.30
CA ALA A 160 -27.56 -16.86 -43.31
C ALA A 160 -28.05 -15.43 -43.61
N ASP A 161 -27.47 -14.41 -42.98
CA ASP A 161 -27.90 -13.01 -43.13
C ASP A 161 -27.60 -12.44 -44.53
N PHE A 162 -26.49 -12.86 -45.15
CA PHE A 162 -26.04 -12.35 -46.45
C PHE A 162 -26.26 -13.34 -47.61
N CYS A 163 -26.79 -14.53 -47.34
CA CYS A 163 -27.02 -15.60 -48.32
C CYS A 163 -25.75 -15.96 -49.14
N VAL A 164 -24.59 -16.02 -48.48
CA VAL A 164 -23.28 -16.35 -49.08
C VAL A 164 -22.69 -17.60 -48.47
N SER A 165 -21.88 -18.35 -49.24
CA SER A 165 -21.17 -19.53 -48.74
C SER A 165 -19.90 -19.18 -47.95
N ASP A 166 -19.20 -18.11 -48.36
CA ASP A 166 -17.98 -17.64 -47.72
C ASP A 166 -18.11 -16.14 -47.40
N PRO A 167 -18.51 -15.79 -46.17
CA PRO A 167 -18.74 -14.41 -45.79
C PRO A 167 -17.43 -13.65 -45.61
N THR A 168 -17.42 -12.36 -45.99
CA THR A 168 -16.26 -11.49 -45.77
C THR A 168 -16.06 -11.19 -44.28
N VAL A 169 -14.85 -10.74 -43.91
CA VAL A 169 -14.53 -10.35 -42.52
C VAL A 169 -15.50 -9.29 -42.00
N GLU A 170 -15.90 -8.33 -42.83
CA GLU A 170 -16.88 -7.29 -42.49
C GLU A 170 -18.28 -7.87 -42.25
N GLN A 171 -18.72 -8.85 -43.06
CA GLN A 171 -20.01 -9.52 -42.89
C GLN A 171 -20.06 -10.35 -41.60
N ILE A 172 -18.97 -11.05 -41.28
CA ILE A 172 -18.80 -11.79 -40.01
C ILE A 172 -18.87 -10.82 -38.84
N LYS A 173 -18.19 -9.67 -38.92
CA LYS A 173 -18.21 -8.65 -37.87
C LYS A 173 -19.62 -8.07 -37.66
N GLN A 174 -20.37 -7.81 -38.73
CA GLN A 174 -21.75 -7.32 -38.63
C GLN A 174 -22.68 -8.35 -37.99
N ALA A 175 -22.58 -9.62 -38.40
CA ALA A 175 -23.34 -10.72 -37.79
C ALA A 175 -22.95 -10.91 -36.30
N GLY A 176 -21.67 -10.80 -35.97
CA GLY A 176 -21.17 -10.87 -34.59
C GLY A 176 -21.71 -9.74 -33.70
N ILE A 177 -21.71 -8.50 -34.18
CA ILE A 177 -22.31 -7.37 -33.44
C ILE A 177 -23.80 -7.63 -33.19
N LYS A 178 -24.54 -8.13 -34.18
CA LYS A 178 -25.96 -8.46 -34.06
C LYS A 178 -26.21 -9.57 -33.02
N LEU A 179 -25.41 -10.64 -33.04
CA LEU A 179 -25.50 -11.73 -32.05
C LEU A 179 -25.20 -11.23 -30.64
N ILE A 180 -24.15 -10.41 -30.46
CA ILE A 180 -23.81 -9.82 -29.17
C ILE A 180 -24.95 -8.92 -28.68
N GLN A 181 -25.48 -8.05 -29.53
CA GLN A 181 -26.60 -7.17 -29.19
C GLN A 181 -27.85 -7.95 -28.75
N GLN A 182 -28.12 -9.10 -29.36
CA GLN A 182 -29.22 -9.97 -28.95
C GLN A 182 -28.95 -10.62 -27.58
N ALA A 183 -27.74 -11.13 -27.37
CA ALA A 183 -27.36 -11.79 -26.12
C ALA A 183 -27.32 -10.82 -24.92
N VAL A 184 -26.88 -9.58 -25.13
CA VAL A 184 -26.80 -8.57 -24.06
C VAL A 184 -28.10 -7.83 -23.81
N LYS A 185 -29.13 -7.99 -24.67
CA LYS A 185 -30.40 -7.28 -24.55
C LYS A 185 -31.02 -7.36 -23.14
N PRO A 186 -31.03 -8.51 -22.44
CA PRO A 186 -31.52 -8.58 -21.06
C PRO A 186 -30.71 -7.69 -20.09
N LEU A 187 -29.40 -7.54 -20.33
CA LEU A 187 -28.50 -6.75 -19.50
C LEU A 187 -28.66 -5.24 -19.68
N CYS A 188 -29.38 -4.79 -20.72
CA CYS A 188 -29.73 -3.39 -20.86
C CYS A 188 -30.77 -2.95 -19.80
N GLU A 189 -31.56 -3.87 -19.26
CA GLU A 189 -32.53 -3.60 -18.21
C GLU A 189 -31.82 -3.22 -16.89
N PRO A 190 -32.01 -1.99 -16.36
CA PRO A 190 -31.33 -1.54 -15.15
C PRO A 190 -31.62 -2.43 -13.93
N ARG A 191 -32.88 -2.87 -13.77
CA ARG A 191 -33.30 -3.70 -12.63
C ARG A 191 -32.54 -5.02 -12.57
N LEU A 192 -32.31 -5.67 -13.72
CA LEU A 192 -31.56 -6.91 -13.78
C LEU A 192 -30.09 -6.68 -13.39
N ARG A 193 -29.46 -5.62 -13.92
CA ARG A 193 -28.06 -5.29 -13.58
C ARG A 193 -27.89 -5.02 -12.09
N GLU A 194 -28.73 -4.18 -11.52
CA GLU A 194 -28.70 -3.86 -10.09
C GLU A 194 -28.88 -5.13 -9.24
N LYS A 195 -29.80 -6.01 -9.63
CA LYS A 195 -30.04 -7.27 -8.92
C LYS A 195 -28.86 -8.23 -9.01
N ILE A 196 -28.25 -8.39 -10.19
CA ILE A 196 -27.04 -9.20 -10.36
C ILE A 196 -25.90 -8.64 -9.50
N LEU A 197 -25.74 -7.31 -9.43
CA LEU A 197 -24.72 -6.68 -8.60
C LEU A 197 -24.98 -6.87 -7.10
N ASP A 198 -26.23 -6.78 -6.64
CA ASP A 198 -26.60 -7.07 -5.24
C ASP A 198 -26.30 -8.53 -4.87
N LEU A 199 -26.73 -9.47 -5.72
CA LEU A 199 -26.44 -10.90 -5.53
C LEU A 199 -24.94 -11.19 -5.56
N HIS A 200 -24.19 -10.54 -6.45
CA HIS A 200 -22.72 -10.64 -6.50
C HIS A 200 -22.07 -10.12 -5.21
N ARG A 201 -22.51 -8.98 -4.67
CA ARG A 201 -21.99 -8.47 -3.39
C ARG A 201 -22.30 -9.41 -2.24
N LYS A 202 -23.52 -9.95 -2.16
CA LYS A 202 -23.93 -10.93 -1.15
C LYS A 202 -23.12 -12.22 -1.24
N ALA A 203 -22.80 -12.68 -2.44
CA ALA A 203 -22.02 -13.90 -2.67
C ALA A 203 -20.51 -13.75 -2.40
N ASP A 204 -19.97 -12.53 -2.44
CA ASP A 204 -18.56 -12.25 -2.17
C ASP A 204 -18.29 -11.67 -0.77
N GLN A 205 -19.31 -11.17 -0.07
CA GLN A 205 -19.21 -10.76 1.33
C GLN A 205 -19.27 -11.98 2.24
N ILE A 206 -18.11 -12.46 2.66
CA ILE A 206 -18.00 -13.36 3.82
C ILE A 206 -18.03 -12.47 5.06
N ILE A 207 -19.18 -12.37 5.71
CA ILE A 207 -19.29 -11.72 7.01
C ILE A 207 -19.03 -12.82 8.05
N ASP A 208 -17.81 -12.88 8.57
CA ASP A 208 -17.52 -13.71 9.74
C ASP A 208 -18.25 -13.10 10.95
N THR A 209 -19.34 -13.75 11.34
CA THR A 209 -20.16 -13.36 12.50
C THR A 209 -19.91 -14.25 13.71
N VAL A 210 -19.08 -15.29 13.57
CA VAL A 210 -18.87 -16.34 14.58
C VAL A 210 -17.49 -16.20 15.21
N SER A 211 -16.48 -15.83 14.44
CA SER A 211 -15.11 -15.58 14.89
C SER A 211 -14.84 -14.07 14.94
N ALA A 212 -15.69 -13.33 15.66
CA ALA A 212 -15.35 -11.95 15.99
C ALA A 212 -14.09 -11.95 16.85
N ASP A 213 -12.99 -11.41 16.32
CA ASP A 213 -11.74 -11.33 17.06
C ASP A 213 -11.95 -10.52 18.34
N GLU A 214 -11.68 -11.13 19.49
CA GLU A 214 -11.60 -10.44 20.76
C GLU A 214 -10.14 -10.03 21.00
N VAL A 215 -9.92 -8.78 21.41
CA VAL A 215 -8.58 -8.32 21.80
C VAL A 215 -8.20 -9.01 23.11
N ILE A 216 -7.45 -10.10 23.02
CA ILE A 216 -6.95 -10.86 24.18
C ILE A 216 -5.86 -10.07 24.92
N GLU A 217 -4.98 -9.39 24.17
CA GLU A 217 -3.89 -8.58 24.70
C GLU A 217 -3.51 -7.49 23.69
N ALA A 218 -3.24 -6.28 24.17
CA ALA A 218 -2.69 -5.18 23.39
C ALA A 218 -1.49 -4.62 24.17
N GLY A 219 -0.31 -5.15 23.86
CA GLY A 219 0.95 -4.80 24.52
C GLY A 219 2.15 -5.25 23.68
N PHE A 220 3.34 -4.86 24.12
CA PHE A 220 4.58 -5.37 23.53
C PHE A 220 4.82 -6.79 24.05
N ASP A 221 4.95 -7.75 23.14
CA ASP A 221 5.35 -9.14 23.44
C ASP A 221 6.64 -9.16 24.30
N ALA A 222 6.77 -10.11 25.22
CA ALA A 222 7.94 -10.25 26.06
C ALA A 222 9.24 -10.40 25.23
N GLU A 223 9.16 -11.08 24.09
CA GLU A 223 10.27 -11.17 23.14
C GLU A 223 10.57 -9.82 22.47
N ALA A 224 9.55 -9.01 22.21
CA ALA A 224 9.71 -7.66 21.65
C ALA A 224 10.34 -6.70 22.66
N LEU A 225 9.97 -6.80 23.95
CA LEU A 225 10.59 -6.02 25.03
C LEU A 225 12.06 -6.37 25.23
N GLU A 226 12.43 -7.65 25.16
CA GLU A 226 13.85 -8.08 25.22
C GLU A 226 14.66 -7.57 24.01
N LYS A 227 14.08 -7.62 22.81
CA LYS A 227 14.71 -7.02 21.61
C LYS A 227 14.88 -5.51 21.75
N ALA A 228 13.87 -4.81 22.28
CA ALA A 228 13.95 -3.37 22.55
C ALA A 228 15.07 -3.06 23.55
N ARG A 229 15.16 -3.84 24.64
CA ARG A 229 16.24 -3.73 25.64
C ARG A 229 17.62 -3.91 25.03
N GLY A 230 17.80 -4.95 24.21
CA GLY A 230 19.07 -5.20 23.53
C GLY A 230 19.45 -4.08 22.55
N LEU A 231 18.47 -3.52 21.84
CA LEU A 231 18.69 -2.39 20.92
C LEU A 231 19.15 -1.14 21.67
N VAL A 232 18.45 -0.77 22.75
CA VAL A 232 18.78 0.40 23.59
C VAL A 232 20.17 0.24 24.21
N GLN A 233 20.48 -0.92 24.81
CA GLN A 233 21.80 -1.17 25.38
C GLN A 233 22.93 -1.08 24.34
N SER A 234 22.70 -1.61 23.13
CA SER A 234 23.71 -1.55 22.07
C SER A 234 23.96 -0.11 21.62
N PHE A 235 22.91 0.71 21.57
CA PHE A 235 23.01 2.12 21.21
C PHE A 235 23.73 2.95 22.30
N GLU A 236 23.40 2.74 23.58
CA GLU A 236 24.09 3.38 24.71
C GLU A 236 25.58 3.00 24.75
N GLN A 237 25.89 1.71 24.50
CA GLN A 237 27.26 1.24 24.41
C GLN A 237 28.00 1.90 23.24
N PHE A 238 27.38 1.99 22.06
CA PHE A 238 27.95 2.68 20.90
C PHE A 238 28.27 4.14 21.21
N ILE A 239 27.36 4.86 21.88
CA ILE A 239 27.60 6.25 22.29
C ILE A 239 28.82 6.36 23.21
N THR A 240 28.96 5.41 24.13
CA THR A 240 30.08 5.36 25.09
C THR A 240 31.41 5.06 24.40
N ASP A 241 31.43 4.07 23.51
CA ASP A 241 32.63 3.61 22.80
C ASP A 241 33.14 4.66 21.81
N ASN A 242 32.24 5.40 21.19
CA ASN A 242 32.57 6.38 20.15
C ASN A 242 32.63 7.83 20.68
N LYS A 243 32.59 8.01 22.01
CA LYS A 243 32.57 9.34 22.64
C LYS A 243 33.77 10.21 22.29
N ASP A 244 34.91 9.59 21.96
CA ASP A 244 36.17 10.28 21.63
C ASP A 244 36.47 10.25 20.12
N GLU A 245 35.64 9.59 19.31
CA GLU A 245 35.86 9.46 17.85
C GLU A 245 34.87 10.30 17.03
N ILE A 246 33.61 10.38 17.48
CA ILE A 246 32.56 11.09 16.75
C ILE A 246 32.38 12.50 17.32
N THR A 247 32.66 13.52 16.52
CA THR A 247 32.53 14.94 16.89
C THR A 247 31.16 15.29 17.46
N ALA A 248 30.07 14.81 16.84
CA ALA A 248 28.72 15.06 17.32
C ALA A 248 28.52 14.53 18.76
N ILE A 249 29.00 13.32 19.06
CA ILE A 249 28.89 12.71 20.38
C ILE A 249 29.80 13.44 21.38
N GLN A 250 31.04 13.76 20.99
CA GLN A 250 31.96 14.56 21.81
C GLN A 250 31.33 15.89 22.26
N ILE A 251 30.71 16.62 21.32
CA ILE A 251 30.04 17.89 21.61
C ILE A 251 28.91 17.68 22.62
N LEU A 252 28.08 16.66 22.43
CA LEU A 252 26.97 16.33 23.33
C LEU A 252 27.44 15.85 24.72
N TYR A 253 28.63 15.26 24.83
CA TYR A 253 29.25 14.90 26.11
C TYR A 253 29.87 16.10 26.84
N SER A 254 30.43 17.07 26.11
CA SER A 254 31.21 18.16 26.70
C SER A 254 30.31 19.24 27.31
N ARG A 255 30.39 19.45 28.64
CA ARG A 255 29.90 20.66 29.31
C ARG A 255 31.07 21.45 29.92
N PRO A 256 31.13 22.79 29.77
CA PRO A 256 30.26 23.65 28.97
C PRO A 256 30.58 23.58 27.46
N TYR A 257 29.59 23.90 26.62
CA TYR A 257 29.64 23.89 25.16
C TYR A 257 30.86 24.68 24.63
N ARG A 258 31.97 23.99 24.34
CA ARG A 258 33.12 24.64 23.69
C ARG A 258 32.89 24.85 22.19
N GLN A 259 32.00 24.05 21.60
CA GLN A 259 31.69 24.04 20.18
C GLN A 259 30.21 23.75 19.98
N ARG A 260 29.58 24.45 19.03
CA ARG A 260 28.17 24.28 18.66
C ARG A 260 28.03 23.07 17.73
N LEU A 261 26.95 22.31 17.92
CA LEU A 261 26.63 21.15 17.11
C LEU A 261 26.11 21.61 15.73
N LYS A 262 26.71 21.11 14.65
CA LYS A 262 26.31 21.46 13.29
C LYS A 262 25.42 20.40 12.66
N TYR A 263 24.61 20.82 11.69
CA TYR A 263 23.75 19.90 10.92
C TYR A 263 24.54 18.77 10.26
N ASP A 264 25.69 19.08 9.64
CA ASP A 264 26.51 18.07 8.96
C ASP A 264 27.06 17.01 9.92
N GLU A 265 27.35 17.38 11.17
CA GLU A 265 27.81 16.44 12.20
C GLU A 265 26.68 15.50 12.62
N ILE A 266 25.46 16.03 12.76
CA ILE A 266 24.27 15.24 13.09
C ILE A 266 23.83 14.35 11.95
N LYS A 267 23.82 14.87 10.73
CA LYS A 267 23.57 14.09 9.52
C LYS A 267 24.57 12.95 9.38
N SER A 268 25.86 13.23 9.60
CA SER A 268 26.90 12.20 9.54
C SER A 268 26.70 11.11 10.60
N LEU A 269 26.33 11.48 11.82
CA LEU A 269 26.01 10.53 12.89
C LEU A 269 24.79 9.67 12.52
N ALA A 270 23.71 10.29 12.03
CA ALA A 270 22.49 9.60 11.60
C ALA A 270 22.78 8.60 10.46
N GLU A 271 23.52 9.03 9.43
CA GLU A 271 23.93 8.16 8.34
C GLU A 271 24.85 7.02 8.80
N MET A 272 25.65 7.23 9.85
CA MET A 272 26.56 6.21 10.34
C MET A 272 25.83 5.10 11.09
N ILE A 273 24.87 5.44 11.95
CA ILE A 273 24.07 4.44 12.68
C ILE A 273 23.13 3.65 11.76
N GLU A 274 22.71 4.23 10.63
CA GLU A 274 21.87 3.54 9.63
C GLU A 274 22.65 2.55 8.75
N LYS A 275 23.99 2.65 8.68
CA LYS A 275 24.83 1.76 7.86
C LYS A 275 25.21 0.47 8.61
N PRO A 276 25.56 -0.62 7.88
CA PRO A 276 26.16 -1.79 8.50
C PRO A 276 27.43 -1.42 9.30
N PRO A 277 27.68 -2.03 10.47
CA PRO A 277 26.99 -3.18 11.05
C PRO A 277 25.74 -2.86 11.88
N TYR A 278 25.43 -1.59 12.14
CA TYR A 278 24.41 -1.18 13.12
C TYR A 278 22.99 -1.27 12.56
N LEU A 279 22.75 -0.72 11.36
CA LEU A 279 21.44 -0.71 10.70
C LEU A 279 20.31 -0.17 11.61
N TRP A 280 20.64 0.76 12.50
CA TRP A 280 19.69 1.38 13.42
C TRP A 280 19.02 2.56 12.75
N ARG A 281 17.69 2.57 12.77
CA ARG A 281 16.89 3.71 12.34
C ARG A 281 16.41 4.49 13.55
N ILE A 282 16.35 5.81 13.43
CA ILE A 282 15.94 6.75 14.48
C ILE A 282 14.55 6.40 15.03
N ASP A 283 13.60 6.09 14.13
CA ASP A 283 12.24 5.66 14.49
C ASP A 283 12.22 4.40 15.35
N ARG A 284 13.01 3.38 14.98
CA ARG A 284 13.10 2.13 15.75
C ARG A 284 13.74 2.30 17.12
N LEU A 285 14.77 3.14 17.22
CA LEU A 285 15.38 3.46 18.51
C LEU A 285 14.38 4.17 19.42
N TRP A 286 13.61 5.11 18.86
CA TRP A 286 12.55 5.80 19.58
C TRP A 286 11.48 4.84 20.09
N ASP A 287 10.99 3.95 19.23
CA ASP A 287 9.98 2.96 19.57
C ASP A 287 10.49 2.00 20.65
N ALA A 288 11.77 1.62 20.61
CA ALA A 288 12.39 0.79 21.63
C ALA A 288 12.45 1.50 23.00
N TYR A 289 12.85 2.78 23.03
CA TYR A 289 12.76 3.57 24.26
C TYR A 289 11.31 3.73 24.74
N ALA A 290 10.35 3.94 23.84
CA ALA A 290 8.93 4.07 24.19
C ALA A 290 8.35 2.77 24.79
N ALA A 291 8.79 1.62 24.27
CA ALA A 291 8.40 0.31 24.78
C ALA A 291 8.95 0.03 26.18
N LEU A 292 10.17 0.50 26.49
CA LEU A 292 10.83 0.27 27.79
C LEU A 292 10.47 1.32 28.85
N GLU A 293 10.32 2.58 28.45
CA GLU A 293 10.15 3.73 29.35
C GLU A 293 8.96 4.60 28.94
N THR A 294 7.78 3.99 28.79
CA THR A 294 6.57 4.65 28.28
C THR A 294 6.21 5.97 28.99
N SER A 295 6.50 6.09 30.29
CA SER A 295 6.23 7.33 31.06
C SER A 295 7.19 8.49 30.74
N LYS A 296 8.29 8.24 30.05
CA LYS A 296 9.36 9.21 29.79
C LYS A 296 9.56 9.50 28.30
N VAL A 297 8.79 8.86 27.41
CA VAL A 297 8.91 9.07 25.97
C VAL A 297 7.63 9.70 25.43
N LYS A 298 7.77 10.79 24.68
CA LYS A 298 6.66 11.50 24.03
C LYS A 298 6.76 11.42 22.50
N GLY A 299 5.64 11.75 21.84
CA GLY A 299 5.58 11.92 20.39
C GLY A 299 5.71 10.63 19.58
N VAL A 300 5.32 9.47 20.13
CA VAL A 300 5.34 8.18 19.41
C VAL A 300 4.45 8.27 18.16
N GLY A 301 4.95 7.79 17.02
CA GLY A 301 4.23 7.83 15.74
C GLY A 301 4.38 9.11 14.91
N SER A 302 5.11 10.13 15.41
CA SER A 302 5.45 11.32 14.63
C SER A 302 6.55 11.03 13.60
N ARG A 303 6.53 11.74 12.46
CA ARG A 303 7.62 11.71 11.47
C ARG A 303 8.89 12.28 12.11
N ARG A 304 9.95 11.49 12.17
CA ARG A 304 11.23 11.89 12.76
C ARG A 304 12.08 12.74 11.82
N LEU A 305 12.71 13.77 12.37
CA LEU A 305 13.74 14.55 11.72
C LEU A 305 15.12 14.04 12.14
N TRP A 306 16.17 14.39 11.39
CA TRP A 306 17.53 14.04 11.80
C TRP A 306 17.95 14.76 13.09
N THR A 307 17.36 15.92 13.37
CA THR A 307 17.57 16.68 14.61
C THR A 307 17.10 15.92 15.86
N ASP A 308 16.14 14.98 15.74
CA ASP A 308 15.69 14.12 16.83
C ASP A 308 16.79 13.17 17.35
N ILE A 309 17.87 12.97 16.59
CA ILE A 309 19.02 12.21 17.09
C ILE A 309 19.68 12.92 18.29
N VAL A 310 19.57 14.25 18.38
CA VAL A 310 20.09 15.02 19.51
C VAL A 310 19.34 14.61 20.77
N SER A 311 18.00 14.61 20.73
CA SER A 311 17.16 14.16 21.85
C SER A 311 17.45 12.71 22.21
N LEU A 312 17.59 11.82 21.21
CA LEU A 312 17.94 10.41 21.46
C LEU A 312 19.28 10.25 22.18
N VAL A 313 20.33 10.94 21.72
CA VAL A 313 21.66 10.85 22.33
C VAL A 313 21.65 11.47 23.72
N ARG A 314 21.00 12.62 23.94
CA ARG A 314 20.91 13.25 25.26
C ARG A 314 20.13 12.40 26.27
N PHE A 315 19.05 11.75 25.83
CA PHE A 315 18.29 10.81 26.65
C PHE A 315 19.11 9.55 26.98
N ALA A 316 19.81 8.98 25.99
CA ALA A 316 20.72 7.84 26.17
C ALA A 316 21.89 8.17 27.12
N LEU A 317 22.34 9.42 27.14
CA LEU A 317 23.33 9.93 28.09
C LEU A 317 22.76 10.26 29.47
N HIS A 318 21.47 10.05 29.69
CA HIS A 318 20.73 10.43 30.89
C HIS A 318 20.87 11.91 31.28
N GLN A 319 21.13 12.78 30.29
CA GLN A 319 21.18 14.23 30.49
C GLN A 319 19.79 14.86 30.53
N GLU A 320 18.84 14.23 29.86
CA GLU A 320 17.45 14.65 29.78
C GLU A 320 16.53 13.57 30.40
N PRO A 321 15.60 13.96 31.29
CA PRO A 321 14.74 13.01 31.99
C PRO A 321 13.61 12.45 31.11
N VAL A 322 13.34 13.11 29.97
CA VAL A 322 12.24 12.81 29.05
C VAL A 322 12.79 12.86 27.63
N LEU A 323 12.44 11.86 26.82
CA LEU A 323 12.71 11.81 25.39
C LEU A 323 11.51 12.41 24.64
N GLU A 324 11.69 13.60 24.08
CA GLU A 324 10.68 14.27 23.25
C GLU A 324 11.32 14.84 21.97
N PRO A 325 10.52 15.06 20.91
CA PRO A 325 11.03 15.57 19.64
C PRO A 325 11.83 16.86 19.84
N PHE A 326 12.89 17.04 19.06
CA PHE A 326 13.74 18.23 19.18
C PHE A 326 12.95 19.53 18.97
N GLU A 327 11.92 19.47 18.12
CA GLU A 327 10.95 20.53 17.89
C GLU A 327 10.30 21.06 19.18
N GLU A 328 9.92 20.19 20.10
CA GLU A 328 9.26 20.57 21.36
C GLU A 328 10.20 21.40 22.24
N HIS A 329 11.46 20.97 22.38
CA HIS A 329 12.48 21.71 23.12
C HIS A 329 12.75 23.08 22.51
N VAL A 330 12.84 23.16 21.17
CA VAL A 330 13.06 24.42 20.46
C VAL A 330 11.89 25.37 20.68
N HIS A 331 10.64 24.89 20.61
CA HIS A 331 9.47 25.71 20.89
C HIS A 331 9.45 26.25 22.32
N GLU A 332 9.72 25.40 23.32
CA GLU A 332 9.76 25.82 24.73
C GLU A 332 10.84 26.88 24.97
N ARG A 333 12.06 26.63 24.49
CA ARG A 333 13.19 27.56 24.65
C ARG A 333 12.96 28.87 23.92
N PHE A 334 12.37 28.81 22.72
CA PHE A 334 11.99 30.00 21.98
C PHE A 334 10.96 30.84 22.74
N ALA A 335 9.93 30.21 23.32
CA ALA A 335 8.93 30.92 24.12
C ALA A 335 9.56 31.58 25.36
N VAL A 336 10.46 30.88 26.06
CA VAL A 336 11.22 31.44 27.19
C VAL A 336 12.10 32.61 26.76
N TRP A 337 12.78 32.48 25.61
CA TRP A 337 13.62 33.54 25.07
C TRP A 337 12.81 34.79 24.71
N ILE A 338 11.68 34.64 24.01
CA ILE A 338 10.77 35.75 23.67
C ILE A 338 10.29 36.45 24.94
N ALA A 339 9.83 35.69 25.94
CA ALA A 339 9.37 36.25 27.21
C ALA A 339 10.48 37.05 27.95
N LYS A 340 11.73 36.56 27.89
CA LYS A 340 12.88 37.26 28.48
C LYS A 340 13.20 38.56 27.75
N GLN A 341 13.12 38.59 26.41
CA GLN A 341 13.34 39.80 25.62
C GLN A 341 12.26 40.86 25.91
N GLU A 342 10.99 40.44 25.95
CA GLU A 342 9.86 41.32 26.29
C GLU A 342 9.98 41.90 27.71
N ALA A 343 10.36 41.07 28.69
CA ALA A 343 10.61 41.52 30.06
C ALA A 343 11.78 42.51 30.15
N SER A 344 12.73 42.46 29.22
CA SER A 344 13.86 43.38 29.11
C SER A 344 13.52 44.67 28.34
N GLY A 345 12.24 44.87 27.98
CA GLY A 345 11.75 46.05 27.26
C GLY A 345 11.93 45.99 25.75
N LYS A 346 12.39 44.86 25.19
CA LYS A 346 12.50 44.65 23.74
C LYS A 346 11.21 44.02 23.21
N GLY A 347 10.26 44.86 22.79
CA GLY A 347 9.04 44.43 22.13
C GLY A 347 9.28 44.17 20.64
N PHE A 348 8.76 43.06 20.12
CA PHE A 348 8.81 42.73 18.69
C PHE A 348 7.50 43.08 17.99
N SER A 349 7.59 43.73 16.83
CA SER A 349 6.43 43.93 15.94
C SER A 349 5.92 42.60 15.37
N ASP A 350 4.70 42.58 14.84
CA ASP A 350 4.12 41.37 14.23
C ASP A 350 5.01 40.85 13.08
N GLU A 351 5.60 41.75 12.31
CA GLU A 351 6.53 41.40 11.23
C GLU A 351 7.84 40.82 11.79
N GLN A 352 8.41 41.38 12.85
CA GLN A 352 9.60 40.83 13.50
C GLN A 352 9.33 39.45 14.12
N ARG A 353 8.17 39.26 14.77
CA ARG A 353 7.77 37.95 15.32
C ARG A 353 7.66 36.89 14.24
N TRP A 354 7.06 37.22 13.11
CA TRP A 354 6.96 36.29 11.98
C TRP A 354 8.35 35.83 11.51
N TRP A 355 9.33 36.74 11.42
CA TRP A 355 10.70 36.38 11.09
C TRP A 355 11.34 35.48 12.15
N LEU A 356 11.17 35.80 13.43
CA LEU A 356 11.69 34.99 14.54
C LEU A 356 11.09 33.58 14.56
N GLU A 357 9.79 33.44 14.29
CA GLU A 357 9.13 32.14 14.18
C GLU A 357 9.66 31.32 12.99
N ARG A 358 9.90 31.95 11.83
CA ARG A 358 10.51 31.26 10.68
C ARG A 358 11.96 30.87 10.94
N ILE A 359 12.71 31.70 11.67
CA ILE A 359 14.07 31.36 12.13
C ILE A 359 14.02 30.13 13.04
N ARG A 360 13.10 30.09 14.01
CA ARG A 360 12.87 28.93 14.87
C ARG A 360 12.55 27.68 14.04
N ASP A 361 11.61 27.77 13.10
CA ASP A 361 11.21 26.64 12.26
C ASP A 361 12.38 26.12 11.41
N HIS A 362 13.25 27.02 10.93
CA HIS A 362 14.49 26.64 10.24
C HIS A 362 15.43 25.90 11.19
N VAL A 363 15.67 26.42 12.40
CA VAL A 363 16.49 25.77 13.44
C VAL A 363 15.97 24.37 13.82
N ILE A 364 14.66 24.15 13.84
CA ILE A 364 14.07 22.83 14.07
C ILE A 364 14.53 21.82 13.01
N ALA A 365 14.65 22.26 11.75
CA ALA A 365 15.06 21.44 10.62
C ALA A 365 16.59 21.32 10.45
N SER A 366 17.35 22.38 10.77
CA SER A 366 18.78 22.51 10.44
C SER A 366 19.71 22.72 11.64
N LEU A 367 19.22 22.74 12.88
CA LEU A 367 19.94 23.03 14.15
C LEU A 367 20.51 24.45 14.30
N GLU A 368 20.86 25.10 13.21
CA GLU A 368 21.36 26.47 13.19
C GLU A 368 20.81 27.23 12.00
N ILE A 369 20.78 28.56 12.13
CA ILE A 369 20.59 29.48 11.01
C ILE A 369 21.85 30.33 10.78
N GLY A 370 22.32 30.34 9.54
CA GLY A 370 23.43 31.15 9.05
C GLY A 370 22.98 32.33 8.20
N ARG A 371 23.95 33.10 7.69
CA ARG A 371 23.68 34.25 6.81
C ARG A 371 23.07 33.82 5.48
N ASP A 372 23.63 32.75 4.91
CA ASP A 372 23.28 32.28 3.58
C ASP A 372 21.87 31.64 3.56
N ASP A 373 21.35 31.23 4.72
CA ASP A 373 20.01 30.64 4.83
C ASP A 373 18.90 31.62 4.42
N PHE A 374 19.15 32.93 4.58
CA PHE A 374 18.23 33.98 4.16
C PHE A 374 18.08 34.10 2.63
N GLU A 375 18.92 33.43 1.84
CA GLU A 375 18.85 33.34 0.38
C GLU A 375 17.93 32.20 -0.12
N PHE A 376 17.35 31.41 0.79
CA PHE A 376 16.45 30.31 0.48
C PHE A 376 14.99 30.57 0.93
N THR A 377 14.04 29.79 0.42
CA THR A 377 12.62 29.85 0.82
C THR A 377 12.46 29.34 2.27
N PRO A 378 11.62 29.98 3.12
CA PRO A 378 10.68 31.07 2.82
C PRO A 378 11.28 32.49 2.91
N PHE A 379 12.53 32.64 3.35
CA PHE A 379 13.13 33.94 3.61
C PHE A 379 13.31 34.79 2.35
N LYS A 380 13.82 34.20 1.26
CA LYS A 380 14.04 34.87 -0.03
C LYS A 380 12.76 35.52 -0.58
N GLU A 381 11.65 34.80 -0.51
CA GLU A 381 10.35 35.25 -1.02
C GLU A 381 9.80 36.46 -0.25
N ASN A 382 10.24 36.64 1.00
CA ASN A 382 9.81 37.71 1.88
C ASN A 382 10.86 38.84 1.98
N GLY A 383 11.80 38.91 1.03
CA GLY A 383 12.80 39.97 0.93
C GLY A 383 14.19 39.61 1.49
N GLY A 384 14.38 38.36 1.91
CA GLY A 384 15.68 37.75 2.24
C GLY A 384 16.48 38.52 3.30
N ILE A 385 17.81 38.47 3.15
CA ILE A 385 18.75 39.08 4.09
C ILE A 385 18.56 40.61 4.20
N GLY A 386 18.17 41.27 3.11
CA GLY A 386 17.96 42.71 3.09
C GLY A 386 16.78 43.14 3.97
N LYS A 387 15.66 42.41 3.90
CA LYS A 387 14.46 42.73 4.68
C LYS A 387 14.65 42.44 6.17
N VAL A 388 15.24 41.31 6.53
CA VAL A 388 15.52 41.01 7.95
C VAL A 388 16.50 42.04 8.55
N TYR A 389 17.51 42.49 7.80
CA TYR A 389 18.43 43.52 8.26
C TYR A 389 17.75 44.88 8.45
N GLN A 390 16.76 45.23 7.61
CA GLN A 390 15.96 46.45 7.82
C GLN A 390 15.13 46.40 9.10
N LEU A 391 14.66 45.22 9.51
CA LEU A 391 13.82 45.03 10.69
C LEU A 391 14.60 45.00 11.99
N PHE A 392 15.79 44.39 12.00
CA PHE A 392 16.59 44.15 13.21
C PHE A 392 17.88 44.97 13.29
N GLY A 393 18.32 45.59 12.19
CA GLY A 393 19.50 46.45 12.14
C GLY A 393 20.80 45.73 12.52
N GLU A 394 21.68 46.46 13.20
CA GLU A 394 22.99 45.95 13.65
C GLU A 394 22.88 44.87 14.73
N GLU A 395 21.76 44.80 15.47
CA GLU A 395 21.52 43.80 16.50
C GLU A 395 21.22 42.40 15.94
N LEU A 396 20.90 42.29 14.64
CA LEU A 396 20.50 41.03 14.01
C LEU A 396 21.51 39.91 14.26
N TRP A 397 22.81 40.18 14.06
CA TRP A 397 23.83 39.13 14.12
C TRP A 397 24.06 38.62 15.54
N GLY A 398 24.10 39.52 16.53
CA GLY A 398 24.18 39.13 17.93
C GLY A 398 22.95 38.37 18.39
N MET A 399 21.76 38.78 17.92
CA MET A 399 20.50 38.10 18.21
C MET A 399 20.45 36.69 17.60
N LEU A 400 20.90 36.52 16.35
CA LEU A 400 20.97 35.21 15.71
C LEU A 400 21.96 34.28 16.41
N GLU A 401 23.10 34.80 16.85
CA GLU A 401 24.06 34.02 17.65
C GLU A 401 23.47 33.59 18.99
N GLU A 402 22.76 34.49 19.69
CA GLU A 402 22.06 34.19 20.94
C GLU A 402 20.95 33.16 20.71
N LEU A 403 20.15 33.31 19.66
CA LEU A 403 19.07 32.38 19.31
C LEU A 403 19.61 31.00 18.98
N ASN A 404 20.62 30.89 18.12
CA ASN A 404 21.25 29.60 17.80
C ASN A 404 21.78 28.92 19.07
N GLU A 405 22.35 29.67 20.01
CA GLU A 405 22.86 29.13 21.27
C GLU A 405 21.73 28.65 22.19
N VAL A 406 20.68 29.46 22.37
CA VAL A 406 19.56 29.14 23.26
C VAL A 406 18.72 28.00 22.71
N LEU A 407 18.47 27.97 21.40
CA LEU A 407 17.60 26.97 20.79
C LEU A 407 18.29 25.61 20.63
N ALA A 408 19.59 25.58 20.29
CA ALA A 408 20.35 24.35 20.12
C ALA A 408 20.95 23.77 21.42
N ALA A 409 20.76 24.46 22.56
CA ALA A 409 21.28 24.08 23.89
C ALA A 409 20.89 22.69 24.37
#